data_AF-A0AAW6Q4I6-F1
#
_entry.id   AF-A0AAW6Q4I6-F1
#
_cell.length_a   1.000
_cell.length_b   1.000
_cell.length_c   1.000
_cell.angle_alpha   90.00
_cell.angle_beta   90.00
_cell.angle_gamma   90.00
#
_symmetry.space_group_name_H-M   'P 1'
#
loop_
_entity.id
_entity.type
_entity.pdbx_description
1 polymer ?
#
loop_
_entity_poly.entity_id
_entity_poly.type
_entity_poly.pdbx_seq_one_letter_code
_entity_poly.pdbx_strand_id
1 'polypeptide(L)'
;MAIAIIAEYNPFHNGHIYQLEYVKKNFPNDKIYIILGGNFTQRGEISLANFETKKKIALKYGADFVIRLPFEYTSQAAHIFAQGALKLIFDHKIDKIIFGSESNDVQNLYNLANLWKNNIDEYNIHLKKALKLGNSFPNAAAIALEKISSQKIIYPNDILGFEYVKQIVLNNYPIQAYSLKRTVDYNETTPTGKFASATYLRKLISQNKSISEFSPMEFSQPVCSLALLYPKFQEIIRQKSPESLRKIWLVKEGIENLFKKHIDQPDLDSFLSATNSKRYTNSRIKRTMLYILFNIEDPSKFDETTVDLDCWKNQN
;
A
#
# COMPACT_ATOMS: atom_id res chain seq x y z
N MET A 1 -27.23 -3.03 2.33
CA MET A 1 -26.06 -3.66 1.71
C MET A 1 -25.03 -2.57 1.42
N ALA A 2 -23.75 -2.92 1.48
CA ALA A 2 -22.67 -1.96 1.32
C ALA A 2 -21.43 -2.62 0.72
N ILE A 3 -20.74 -1.88 -0.13
CA ILE A 3 -19.55 -2.33 -0.83
C ILE A 3 -18.38 -1.42 -0.53
N ALA A 4 -17.26 -2.02 -0.14
CA ALA A 4 -16.02 -1.31 0.15
C ALA A 4 -15.02 -1.41 -1.01
N ILE A 5 -14.34 -0.29 -1.27
CA ILE A 5 -13.11 -0.23 -2.04
C ILE A 5 -11.99 0.17 -1.09
N ILE A 6 -10.87 -0.56 -1.12
CA ILE A 6 -9.66 -0.21 -0.38
C ILE A 6 -8.73 0.56 -1.33
N ALA A 7 -8.34 1.78 -0.96
CA ALA A 7 -7.59 2.66 -1.86
C ALA A 7 -6.59 3.56 -1.12
N GLU A 8 -5.66 4.14 -1.88
CA GLU A 8 -4.70 5.15 -1.36
C GLU A 8 -4.85 6.51 -2.02
N TYR A 9 -5.43 6.56 -3.23
CA TYR A 9 -5.64 7.75 -4.07
C TYR A 9 -4.42 8.68 -4.13
N ASN A 10 -3.30 8.15 -4.65
CA ASN A 10 -2.01 8.83 -4.68
C ASN A 10 -1.40 8.95 -6.10
N PRO A 11 -2.00 9.75 -7.01
CA PRO A 11 -3.19 10.59 -6.83
C PRO A 11 -4.51 9.86 -7.18
N PHE A 12 -5.65 10.50 -6.91
CA PHE A 12 -6.94 10.12 -7.48
C PHE A 12 -6.92 10.36 -9.00
N HIS A 13 -7.50 9.48 -9.81
CA HIS A 13 -7.33 9.52 -11.28
C HIS A 13 -8.46 8.78 -12.01
N ASN A 14 -8.50 8.84 -13.33
CA ASN A 14 -9.57 8.28 -14.17
C ASN A 14 -9.83 6.79 -13.95
N GLY A 15 -8.79 5.99 -13.65
CA GLY A 15 -8.99 4.59 -13.25
C GLY A 15 -9.82 4.41 -11.96
N HIS A 16 -9.69 5.31 -10.99
CA HIS A 16 -10.50 5.30 -9.77
C HIS A 16 -11.93 5.78 -10.04
N ILE A 17 -12.10 6.78 -10.90
CA ILE A 17 -13.42 7.25 -11.35
C ILE A 17 -14.17 6.09 -12.03
N TYR A 18 -13.52 5.41 -12.96
CA TYR A 18 -14.07 4.24 -13.63
C TYR A 18 -14.48 3.13 -12.63
N GLN A 19 -13.66 2.86 -11.61
CA GLN A 19 -14.00 1.89 -10.57
C GLN A 19 -15.26 2.30 -9.79
N LEU A 20 -15.38 3.56 -9.41
CA LEU A 20 -16.57 4.08 -8.72
C LEU A 20 -17.83 4.01 -9.61
N GLU A 21 -17.70 4.38 -10.89
CA GLU A 21 -18.79 4.29 -11.88
C GLU A 21 -19.22 2.84 -12.09
N TYR A 22 -18.26 1.91 -12.18
CA TYR A 22 -18.54 0.48 -12.28
C TYR A 22 -19.34 0.01 -11.06
N VAL A 23 -18.95 0.40 -9.85
CA VAL A 23 -19.67 0.01 -8.63
C VAL A 23 -21.08 0.57 -8.63
N LYS A 24 -21.26 1.86 -8.93
CA LYS A 24 -22.60 2.48 -9.03
C LYS A 24 -23.50 1.77 -10.05
N LYS A 25 -22.94 1.34 -11.18
CA LYS A 25 -23.68 0.67 -12.24
C LYS A 25 -24.09 -0.76 -11.86
N ASN A 26 -23.18 -1.53 -11.26
CA ASN A 26 -23.38 -2.97 -11.01
C ASN A 26 -23.95 -3.27 -9.62
N PHE A 27 -23.85 -2.34 -8.68
CA PHE A 27 -24.38 -2.43 -7.32
C PHE A 27 -25.22 -1.18 -6.98
N PRO A 28 -26.28 -0.87 -7.75
CA PRO A 28 -27.00 0.40 -7.65
C PRO A 28 -27.71 0.63 -6.30
N ASN A 29 -27.91 -0.42 -5.51
CA ASN A 29 -28.56 -0.37 -4.21
C ASN A 29 -27.57 -0.39 -3.03
N ASP A 30 -26.27 -0.49 -3.30
CA ASP A 30 -25.25 -0.60 -2.26
C ASP A 30 -24.65 0.78 -1.94
N LYS A 31 -24.43 1.04 -0.64
CA LYS A 31 -23.62 2.17 -0.20
C LYS A 31 -22.15 1.93 -0.48
N ILE A 32 -21.47 2.93 -1.06
CA ILE A 32 -20.07 2.86 -1.46
C ILE A 32 -19.19 3.42 -0.35
N TYR A 33 -18.40 2.55 0.27
CA TYR A 33 -17.41 2.90 1.29
C TYR A 33 -16.00 2.88 0.70
N ILE A 34 -15.20 3.90 0.98
CA ILE A 34 -13.78 3.88 0.68
C ILE A 34 -13.01 3.71 1.98
N ILE A 35 -12.29 2.60 2.10
CA ILE A 35 -11.26 2.41 3.13
C ILE A 35 -9.99 3.04 2.58
N LEU A 36 -9.72 4.27 3.01
CA LEU A 36 -8.73 5.13 2.40
C LEU A 36 -7.47 5.22 3.28
N GLY A 37 -6.32 4.91 2.68
CA GLY A 37 -5.02 5.13 3.29
C GLY A 37 -4.82 6.60 3.64
N GLY A 38 -4.24 6.82 4.81
CA GLY A 38 -3.97 8.14 5.40
C GLY A 38 -2.91 8.97 4.68
N ASN A 39 -2.05 9.62 5.44
CA ASN A 39 -1.02 10.51 4.91
C ASN A 39 0.17 9.75 4.32
N PHE A 40 0.30 8.47 4.63
CA PHE A 40 1.38 7.59 4.17
C PHE A 40 0.83 6.36 3.47
N THR A 41 1.57 5.86 2.47
CA THR A 41 1.16 4.70 1.66
C THR A 41 1.70 3.38 2.21
N GLN A 42 1.13 2.28 1.74
CA GLN A 42 1.52 0.90 1.96
C GLN A 42 2.94 0.59 1.46
N ARG A 43 3.36 1.30 0.41
CA ARG A 43 4.73 1.24 -0.12
C ARG A 43 5.72 2.08 0.67
N GLY A 44 5.27 2.75 1.73
CA GLY A 44 6.09 3.60 2.59
C GLY A 44 6.42 4.95 1.96
N GLU A 45 5.56 5.46 1.08
CA GLU A 45 5.72 6.79 0.51
C GLU A 45 4.87 7.81 1.27
N ILE A 46 5.27 9.08 1.20
CA ILE A 46 4.41 10.20 1.61
C ILE A 46 3.36 10.38 0.52
N SER A 47 2.07 10.45 0.89
CA SER A 47 1.02 10.74 -0.08
C SER A 47 1.22 12.13 -0.67
N LEU A 48 0.92 12.31 -1.96
CA LEU A 48 0.99 13.61 -2.64
C LEU A 48 0.03 14.63 -2.01
N ALA A 49 -1.13 14.18 -1.54
CA ALA A 49 -2.11 14.99 -0.83
C ALA A 49 -2.46 14.34 0.51
N ASN A 50 -2.83 15.16 1.50
CA ASN A 50 -3.25 14.69 2.80
C ASN A 50 -4.60 13.92 2.73
N PHE A 51 -4.94 13.23 3.81
CA PHE A 51 -6.18 12.44 3.88
C PHE A 51 -7.44 13.27 3.59
N GLU A 52 -7.55 14.51 4.09
CA GLU A 52 -8.77 15.31 3.93
C GLU A 52 -9.01 15.72 2.47
N THR A 53 -7.96 16.08 1.72
CA THR A 53 -8.05 16.34 0.28
C THR A 53 -8.50 15.07 -0.47
N LYS A 54 -7.88 13.93 -0.17
CA LYS A 54 -8.25 12.64 -0.79
C LYS A 54 -9.67 12.18 -0.43
N LYS A 55 -10.13 12.47 0.78
CA LYS A 55 -11.51 12.20 1.23
C LYS A 55 -12.51 13.07 0.48
N LYS A 56 -12.26 14.38 0.38
CA LYS A 56 -13.13 15.31 -0.36
C LYS A 56 -13.32 14.87 -1.81
N ILE A 57 -12.23 14.48 -2.48
CA ILE A 57 -12.32 14.05 -3.88
C ILE A 57 -13.05 12.70 -4.04
N ALA A 58 -12.83 11.75 -3.14
CA ALA A 58 -13.57 10.48 -3.14
C ALA A 58 -15.09 10.70 -3.03
N LEU A 59 -15.51 11.57 -2.09
CA LEU A 59 -16.92 11.94 -1.90
C LEU A 59 -17.48 12.67 -3.14
N LYS A 60 -16.73 13.61 -3.70
CA LYS A 60 -17.12 14.35 -4.92
C LYS A 60 -17.41 13.43 -6.11
N TYR A 61 -16.63 12.36 -6.28
CA TYR A 61 -16.82 11.39 -7.38
C TYR A 61 -17.77 10.24 -7.02
N GLY A 62 -18.38 10.30 -5.84
CA GLY A 62 -19.56 9.56 -5.42
C GLY A 62 -19.31 8.28 -4.64
N ALA A 63 -18.28 8.28 -3.80
CA ALA A 63 -18.33 7.51 -2.56
C ALA A 63 -19.42 8.08 -1.63
N ASP A 64 -20.16 7.22 -0.92
CA ASP A 64 -21.08 7.66 0.15
C ASP A 64 -20.30 7.96 1.44
N PHE A 65 -19.30 7.12 1.74
CA PHE A 65 -18.52 7.22 2.98
C PHE A 65 -17.03 6.99 2.71
N VAL A 66 -16.19 7.66 3.51
CA VAL A 66 -14.74 7.47 3.50
C VAL A 66 -14.27 7.24 4.93
N ILE A 67 -13.64 6.09 5.15
CA ILE A 67 -13.11 5.67 6.44
C ILE A 67 -11.58 5.66 6.33
N ARG A 68 -10.90 6.32 7.25
CA ARG A 68 -9.44 6.31 7.31
C ARG A 68 -8.95 4.94 7.76
N LEU A 69 -8.01 4.34 7.03
CA LEU A 69 -7.25 3.19 7.51
C LEU A 69 -6.15 3.68 8.47
N PRO A 70 -6.12 3.21 9.73
CA PRO A 70 -5.11 3.61 10.71
C PRO A 70 -3.67 3.39 10.24
N PHE A 71 -2.75 4.24 10.72
CA PHE A 71 -1.34 4.20 10.33
C PHE A 71 -0.68 2.84 10.58
N GLU A 72 -1.07 2.19 11.68
CA GLU A 72 -0.57 0.87 12.05
C GLU A 72 -0.84 -0.21 11.00
N TYR A 73 -1.80 0.01 10.10
CA TYR A 73 -2.11 -0.90 9.00
C TYR A 73 -1.67 -0.34 7.65
N THR A 74 -1.68 0.98 7.43
CA THR A 74 -1.34 1.56 6.12
C THR A 74 0.11 1.27 5.74
N SER A 75 1.09 1.86 6.43
CA SER A 75 2.52 1.74 6.08
C SER A 75 3.15 0.43 6.58
N GLN A 76 2.54 -0.70 6.23
CA GLN A 76 2.96 -2.06 6.58
C GLN A 76 2.94 -3.00 5.39
N ALA A 77 3.40 -4.24 5.59
CA ALA A 77 3.32 -5.31 4.59
C ALA A 77 1.86 -5.60 4.18
N ALA A 78 1.67 -6.13 2.96
CA ALA A 78 0.35 -6.33 2.36
C ALA A 78 -0.64 -7.12 3.25
N HIS A 79 -0.16 -8.15 3.96
CA HIS A 79 -0.99 -8.94 4.86
C HIS A 79 -1.52 -8.12 6.06
N ILE A 80 -0.73 -7.20 6.61
CA ILE A 80 -1.14 -6.31 7.72
C ILE A 80 -2.09 -5.22 7.19
N PHE A 81 -1.79 -4.68 6.01
CA PHE A 81 -2.67 -3.73 5.32
C PHE A 81 -4.06 -4.33 5.06
N ALA A 82 -4.09 -5.55 4.51
CA ALA A 82 -5.32 -6.30 4.29
C ALA A 82 -6.05 -6.61 5.61
N GLN A 83 -5.33 -7.02 6.65
CA GLN A 83 -5.91 -7.29 7.97
C GLN A 83 -6.66 -6.08 8.53
N GLY A 84 -6.02 -4.91 8.56
CA GLY A 84 -6.63 -3.68 9.06
C GLY A 84 -7.83 -3.24 8.23
N ALA A 85 -7.70 -3.30 6.91
CA ALA A 85 -8.78 -2.91 6.02
C ALA A 85 -10.00 -3.82 6.15
N LEU A 86 -9.82 -5.15 6.18
CA LEU A 86 -10.93 -6.10 6.32
C LEU A 86 -11.54 -6.04 7.72
N LYS A 87 -10.74 -5.79 8.75
CA LYS A 87 -11.27 -5.53 10.10
C LYS A 87 -12.20 -4.32 10.12
N LEU A 88 -11.81 -3.19 9.53
CA LEU A 88 -12.68 -2.02 9.44
C LEU A 88 -13.96 -2.31 8.65
N ILE A 89 -13.85 -3.03 7.53
CA ILE A 89 -15.00 -3.39 6.70
C ILE A 89 -16.00 -4.23 7.52
N PHE A 90 -15.49 -5.21 8.26
CA PHE A 90 -16.29 -6.03 9.17
C PHE A 90 -16.93 -5.21 10.30
N ASP A 91 -16.14 -4.39 11.01
CA ASP A 91 -16.60 -3.58 12.14
C ASP A 91 -17.70 -2.59 11.71
N HIS A 92 -17.63 -2.08 10.48
CA HIS A 92 -18.64 -1.20 9.86
C HIS A 92 -19.81 -1.96 9.21
N LYS A 93 -19.90 -3.29 9.36
CA LYS A 93 -20.97 -4.15 8.82
C LYS A 93 -21.13 -4.03 7.30
N ILE A 94 -20.02 -3.85 6.59
CA ILE A 94 -19.98 -3.82 5.14
C ILE A 94 -19.91 -5.26 4.64
N ASP A 95 -20.76 -5.62 3.67
CA ASP A 95 -20.97 -7.02 3.26
C ASP A 95 -20.24 -7.40 1.95
N LYS A 96 -19.69 -6.43 1.22
CA LYS A 96 -18.96 -6.66 -0.02
C LYS A 96 -17.64 -5.90 -0.07
N ILE A 97 -16.67 -6.47 -0.78
CA ILE A 97 -15.46 -5.75 -1.20
C ILE A 97 -15.28 -5.88 -2.71
N ILE A 98 -14.75 -4.85 -3.33
CA ILE A 98 -14.31 -4.91 -4.73
C ILE A 98 -12.94 -4.29 -4.91
N PHE A 99 -12.07 -5.03 -5.62
CA PHE A 99 -10.70 -4.62 -5.90
C PHE A 99 -10.35 -4.85 -7.37
N GLY A 100 -9.38 -4.09 -7.87
CA GLY A 100 -8.82 -4.34 -9.20
C GLY A 100 -8.06 -5.67 -9.21
N SER A 101 -8.15 -6.42 -10.31
CA SER A 101 -7.48 -7.71 -10.47
C SER A 101 -7.01 -7.88 -11.92
N GLU A 102 -5.81 -8.43 -12.09
CA GLU A 102 -5.29 -8.77 -13.42
C GLU A 102 -5.94 -10.05 -13.94
N SER A 103 -6.16 -11.08 -13.12
CA SER A 103 -6.85 -12.31 -13.54
C SER A 103 -8.37 -12.14 -13.67
N ASN A 104 -8.96 -11.31 -12.80
CA ASN A 104 -10.40 -11.21 -12.58
C ASN A 104 -11.05 -12.56 -12.17
N ASP A 105 -10.31 -13.36 -11.39
CA ASP A 105 -10.74 -14.69 -10.94
C ASP A 105 -10.78 -14.77 -9.40
N VAL A 106 -11.84 -14.20 -8.82
CA VAL A 106 -12.03 -14.23 -7.35
C VAL A 106 -12.21 -15.66 -6.83
N GLN A 107 -12.80 -16.54 -7.63
CA GLN A 107 -13.03 -17.92 -7.20
C GLN A 107 -11.70 -18.65 -6.98
N ASN A 108 -10.73 -18.47 -7.87
CA ASN A 108 -9.39 -19.00 -7.66
C ASN A 108 -8.73 -18.41 -6.40
N LEU A 109 -8.91 -17.13 -6.12
CA LEU A 109 -8.41 -16.51 -4.88
C LEU A 109 -9.03 -17.17 -3.63
N TYR A 110 -10.34 -17.46 -3.63
CA TYR A 110 -10.98 -18.21 -2.53
C TYR A 110 -10.45 -19.64 -2.43
N ASN A 111 -10.24 -20.33 -3.55
CA ASN A 111 -9.70 -21.70 -3.54
C ASN A 111 -8.29 -21.72 -2.91
N LEU A 112 -7.43 -20.79 -3.31
CA LEU A 112 -6.08 -20.64 -2.76
C LEU A 112 -6.11 -20.25 -1.27
N ALA A 113 -7.03 -19.37 -0.86
CA ALA A 113 -7.14 -18.95 0.54
C ALA A 113 -7.63 -20.09 1.45
N ASN A 114 -8.59 -20.90 0.99
CA ASN A 114 -9.05 -22.09 1.71
C ASN A 114 -7.95 -23.16 1.78
N LEU A 115 -7.24 -23.40 0.68
CA LEU A 115 -6.09 -24.30 0.66
C LEU A 115 -5.02 -23.84 1.65
N TRP A 116 -4.68 -22.55 1.64
CA TRP A 116 -3.76 -21.96 2.61
C TRP A 116 -4.24 -22.17 4.04
N LYS A 117 -5.51 -21.88 4.35
CA LYS A 117 -6.09 -22.04 5.70
C LYS A 117 -6.02 -23.48 6.19
N ASN A 118 -6.27 -24.45 5.30
CA ASN A 118 -6.22 -25.88 5.61
C ASN A 118 -4.79 -26.43 5.75
N ASN A 119 -3.78 -25.70 5.27
CA ASN A 119 -2.37 -26.13 5.26
C ASN A 119 -1.44 -25.08 5.90
N ILE A 120 -1.92 -24.36 6.92
CA ILE A 120 -1.17 -23.28 7.59
C ILE A 120 0.19 -23.76 8.12
N ASP A 121 0.26 -24.96 8.70
CA ASP A 121 1.50 -25.47 9.29
C ASP A 121 2.57 -25.76 8.23
N GLU A 122 2.18 -26.45 7.15
CA GLU A 122 3.07 -26.71 6.01
C GLU A 122 3.52 -25.41 5.33
N TYR A 123 2.58 -24.48 5.11
CA TYR A 123 2.88 -23.14 4.61
C TYR A 123 3.94 -22.44 5.48
N ASN A 124 3.76 -22.46 6.80
CA ASN A 124 4.67 -21.82 7.75
C ASN A 124 6.06 -22.46 7.76
N ILE A 125 6.18 -23.78 7.55
CA ILE A 125 7.47 -24.46 7.38
C ILE A 125 8.19 -23.92 6.14
N HIS A 126 7.50 -23.86 5.00
CA HIS A 126 8.09 -23.33 3.76
C HIS A 126 8.44 -21.85 3.85
N LEU A 127 7.57 -21.04 4.46
CA LEU A 127 7.81 -19.60 4.69
C LEU A 127 9.08 -19.39 5.51
N LYS A 128 9.20 -20.08 6.66
CA LYS A 128 10.40 -20.00 7.53
C LYS A 128 11.66 -20.43 6.79
N LYS A 129 11.60 -21.50 6.00
CA LYS A 129 12.73 -21.97 5.18
C LYS A 129 13.14 -20.91 4.15
N ALA A 130 12.19 -20.33 3.44
CA ALA A 130 12.46 -19.30 2.45
C ALA A 130 13.03 -18.00 3.07
N LEU A 131 12.53 -17.57 4.23
CA LEU A 131 13.07 -16.42 4.97
C LEU A 131 14.53 -16.66 5.42
N LYS A 132 14.84 -17.86 5.91
CA LYS A 132 16.22 -18.25 6.27
C LYS A 132 17.20 -18.18 5.09
N LEU A 133 16.71 -18.42 3.87
CA LEU A 133 17.49 -18.27 2.61
C LEU A 133 17.64 -16.80 2.15
N GLY A 134 17.31 -15.83 3.01
CA GLY A 134 17.48 -14.41 2.77
C GLY A 134 16.46 -13.80 1.80
N ASN A 135 15.34 -14.49 1.56
CA ASN A 135 14.23 -13.92 0.78
C ASN A 135 13.48 -12.86 1.59
N SER A 136 13.07 -11.78 0.93
CA SER A 136 12.11 -10.84 1.48
C SER A 136 10.79 -11.54 1.80
N PHE A 137 10.03 -10.99 2.76
CA PHE A 137 8.75 -11.58 3.15
C PHE A 137 7.78 -11.83 1.97
N PRO A 138 7.55 -10.88 1.04
CA PRO A 138 6.67 -11.13 -0.11
C PRO A 138 7.14 -12.31 -0.97
N ASN A 139 8.45 -12.41 -1.22
CA ASN A 139 8.98 -13.52 -2.02
C ASN A 139 8.91 -14.85 -1.25
N ALA A 140 9.20 -14.84 0.04
CA ALA A 140 9.11 -16.03 0.89
C ALA A 140 7.66 -16.54 1.00
N ALA A 141 6.69 -15.62 1.10
CA ALA A 141 5.26 -15.95 1.12
C ALA A 141 4.79 -16.53 -0.21
N ALA A 142 5.24 -15.99 -1.34
CA ALA A 142 4.95 -16.52 -2.66
C ALA A 142 5.52 -17.94 -2.84
N ILE A 143 6.80 -18.15 -2.47
CA ILE A 143 7.43 -19.48 -2.50
C ILE A 143 6.66 -20.48 -1.63
N ALA A 144 6.25 -20.09 -0.43
CA ALA A 144 5.50 -20.95 0.47
C ALA A 144 4.13 -21.32 -0.07
N LEU A 145 3.42 -20.36 -0.67
CA LEU A 145 2.13 -20.60 -1.31
C LEU A 145 2.27 -21.53 -2.53
N GLU A 146 3.29 -21.33 -3.36
CA GLU A 146 3.57 -22.18 -4.52
C GLU A 146 3.86 -23.62 -4.10
N LYS A 147 4.52 -23.85 -2.96
CA LYS A 147 4.79 -25.19 -2.45
C LYS A 147 3.54 -25.98 -2.08
N ILE A 148 2.55 -25.32 -1.48
CA ILE A 148 1.31 -25.99 -1.07
C ILE A 148 0.26 -26.05 -2.19
N SER A 149 0.29 -25.11 -3.13
CA SER A 149 -0.75 -24.98 -4.18
C SER A 149 -0.33 -25.47 -5.55
N SER A 150 0.99 -25.62 -5.80
CA SER A 150 1.55 -25.76 -7.15
C SER A 150 1.13 -24.64 -8.12
N GLN A 151 0.59 -23.54 -7.61
CA GLN A 151 0.20 -22.36 -8.37
C GLN A 151 1.01 -21.15 -7.94
N LYS A 152 1.23 -20.24 -8.89
CA LYS A 152 1.93 -18.99 -8.62
C LYS A 152 1.02 -17.81 -8.91
N ILE A 153 0.78 -16.99 -7.88
CA ILE A 153 0.17 -15.67 -8.07
C ILE A 153 1.30 -14.71 -8.43
N ILE A 154 1.33 -14.26 -9.68
CA ILE A 154 2.41 -13.40 -10.20
C ILE A 154 2.03 -11.93 -10.28
N TYR A 155 0.73 -11.61 -10.34
CA TYR A 155 0.29 -10.25 -10.60
C TYR A 155 0.12 -9.43 -9.30
N PRO A 156 0.58 -8.17 -9.26
CA PRO A 156 0.55 -7.36 -8.03
C PRO A 156 -0.83 -7.14 -7.43
N ASN A 157 -1.87 -6.86 -8.24
CA ASN A 157 -3.21 -6.64 -7.70
C ASN A 157 -3.87 -7.96 -7.29
N ASP A 158 -3.60 -9.06 -7.99
CA ASP A 158 -4.01 -10.40 -7.56
C ASP A 158 -3.35 -10.84 -6.24
N ILE A 159 -2.08 -10.48 -6.00
CA ILE A 159 -1.41 -10.71 -4.70
C ILE A 159 -2.16 -9.97 -3.59
N LEU A 160 -2.55 -8.71 -3.83
CA LEU A 160 -3.27 -7.92 -2.84
C LEU A 160 -4.71 -8.43 -2.64
N GLY A 161 -5.39 -8.81 -3.73
CA GLY A 161 -6.69 -9.47 -3.72
C GLY A 161 -6.67 -10.79 -2.94
N PHE A 162 -5.62 -11.58 -3.12
CA PHE A 162 -5.39 -12.80 -2.34
C PHE A 162 -5.25 -12.48 -0.85
N GLU A 163 -4.49 -11.45 -0.47
CA GLU A 163 -4.37 -11.04 0.94
C GLU A 163 -5.72 -10.63 1.54
N TYR A 164 -6.59 -9.95 0.77
CA TYR A 164 -7.95 -9.62 1.22
C TYR A 164 -8.81 -10.88 1.44
N VAL A 165 -8.86 -11.77 0.44
CA VAL A 165 -9.64 -13.01 0.53
C VAL A 165 -9.11 -13.93 1.63
N LYS A 166 -7.80 -13.95 1.85
CA LYS A 166 -7.16 -14.67 2.95
C LYS A 166 -7.68 -14.20 4.32
N GLN A 167 -7.84 -12.89 4.52
CA GLN A 167 -8.41 -12.35 5.76
C GLN A 167 -9.90 -12.68 5.92
N ILE A 168 -10.67 -12.65 4.83
CA ILE A 168 -12.09 -13.06 4.84
C ILE A 168 -12.21 -14.53 5.30
N VAL A 169 -11.45 -15.42 4.65
CA VAL A 169 -11.48 -16.87 4.91
C VAL A 169 -10.93 -17.20 6.31
N LEU A 170 -9.83 -16.57 6.72
CA LEU A 170 -9.22 -16.80 8.03
C LEU A 170 -10.20 -16.48 9.17
N ASN A 171 -10.84 -15.31 9.12
CA ASN A 171 -11.68 -14.80 10.18
C ASN A 171 -13.17 -15.19 10.04
N ASN A 172 -13.53 -15.94 8.99
CA ASN A 172 -14.90 -16.24 8.61
C ASN A 172 -15.77 -14.96 8.53
N TYR A 173 -15.23 -13.88 7.97
CA TYR A 173 -15.99 -12.64 7.82
C TYR A 173 -17.16 -12.85 6.84
N PRO A 174 -18.37 -12.33 7.14
CA PRO A 174 -19.52 -12.35 6.24
C PRO A 174 -19.38 -11.29 5.13
N ILE A 175 -18.25 -11.34 4.41
CA ILE A 175 -17.85 -10.38 3.39
C ILE A 175 -17.64 -11.13 2.08
N GLN A 176 -18.35 -10.72 1.03
CA GLN A 176 -18.19 -11.28 -0.31
C GLN A 176 -17.21 -10.45 -1.13
N ALA A 177 -16.20 -11.11 -1.71
CA ALA A 177 -15.24 -10.46 -2.60
C ALA A 177 -15.72 -10.46 -4.05
N TYR A 178 -15.47 -9.33 -4.72
CA TYR A 178 -15.63 -9.12 -6.15
C TYR A 178 -14.33 -8.55 -6.73
N SER A 179 -14.11 -8.76 -8.02
CA SER A 179 -12.99 -8.14 -8.71
C SER A 179 -13.44 -7.41 -9.96
N LEU A 180 -12.64 -6.41 -10.31
CA LEU A 180 -12.76 -5.65 -11.54
C LEU A 180 -11.48 -5.86 -12.37
N LYS A 181 -11.64 -6.39 -13.58
CA LYS A 181 -10.53 -6.56 -14.52
C LYS A 181 -9.86 -5.22 -14.77
N ARG A 182 -8.55 -5.14 -14.54
CA ARG A 182 -7.77 -3.94 -14.87
C ARG A 182 -7.59 -3.82 -16.38
N THR A 183 -7.78 -2.61 -16.88
CA THR A 183 -7.50 -2.22 -18.28
C THR A 183 -6.11 -1.61 -18.46
N VAL A 184 -5.44 -1.20 -17.38
CA VAL A 184 -4.09 -0.60 -17.34
C VAL A 184 -3.35 -1.07 -16.08
N ASP A 185 -2.10 -1.52 -16.23
CA ASP A 185 -1.27 -1.98 -15.11
C ASP A 185 -0.77 -0.79 -14.24
N TYR A 186 -0.63 -0.99 -12.93
CA TYR A 186 -0.12 0.01 -11.99
C TYR A 186 1.32 0.46 -12.27
N ASN A 187 2.13 -0.40 -12.92
CA ASN A 187 3.52 -0.09 -13.26
C ASN A 187 3.71 0.38 -14.72
N GLU A 188 2.64 0.44 -15.52
CA GLU A 188 2.74 0.94 -16.89
C GLU A 188 3.20 2.40 -16.89
N THR A 189 4.22 2.67 -17.69
CA THR A 189 4.80 4.00 -17.86
C THR A 189 4.28 4.73 -19.10
N THR A 190 3.33 4.10 -19.80
CA THR A 190 2.65 4.62 -20.98
C THR A 190 1.15 4.66 -20.72
N PRO A 191 0.46 5.78 -21.01
CA PRO A 191 -0.98 5.85 -20.90
C PRO A 191 -1.67 5.07 -22.02
N THR A 192 -2.89 4.60 -21.75
CA THR A 192 -3.80 4.02 -22.74
C THR A 192 -5.04 4.89 -22.83
N GLY A 193 -5.10 5.75 -23.85
CA GLY A 193 -6.12 6.79 -23.95
C GLY A 193 -6.09 7.70 -22.71
N LYS A 194 -7.23 7.87 -22.04
CA LYS A 194 -7.37 8.69 -20.83
C LYS A 194 -6.99 7.96 -19.52
N PHE A 195 -6.46 6.74 -19.60
CA PHE A 195 -6.09 5.95 -18.43
C PHE A 195 -4.58 5.88 -18.28
N ALA A 196 -4.09 6.22 -17.09
CA ALA A 196 -2.67 6.18 -16.74
C ALA A 196 -2.48 5.63 -15.32
N SER A 197 -1.32 5.02 -15.08
CA SER A 197 -0.98 4.50 -13.77
C SER A 197 -0.63 5.62 -12.78
N ALA A 198 -0.88 5.40 -11.49
CA ALA A 198 -0.51 6.36 -10.45
C ALA A 198 1.02 6.64 -10.44
N THR A 199 1.85 5.64 -10.77
CA THR A 199 3.30 5.80 -10.88
C THR A 199 3.68 6.75 -12.03
N TYR A 200 3.04 6.62 -13.18
CA TYR A 200 3.24 7.52 -14.31
C TYR A 200 2.81 8.96 -13.97
N LEU A 201 1.66 9.13 -13.31
CA LEU A 201 1.21 10.45 -12.88
C LEU A 201 2.18 11.09 -11.89
N ARG A 202 2.68 10.34 -10.90
CA ARG A 202 3.73 10.85 -9.98
C ARG A 202 4.99 11.29 -10.72
N LYS A 203 5.38 10.60 -11.80
CA LYS A 203 6.51 11.00 -12.66
C LYS A 203 6.23 12.29 -13.43
N LEU A 204 5.02 12.46 -13.98
CA LEU A 204 4.64 13.71 -14.65
C LEU A 204 4.66 14.88 -13.66
N ILE A 205 4.07 14.68 -12.49
CA ILE A 205 4.03 15.68 -11.41
C ILE A 205 5.45 16.08 -11.00
N SER A 206 6.38 15.13 -10.79
CA SER A 206 7.76 15.46 -10.42
C SER A 206 8.53 16.21 -11.52
N GLN A 207 8.09 16.10 -12.77
CA GLN A 207 8.62 16.84 -13.92
C GLN A 207 7.87 18.17 -14.18
N ASN A 208 6.98 18.57 -13.26
CA ASN A 208 6.12 19.74 -13.41
C ASN A 208 5.26 19.72 -14.70
N LYS A 209 4.84 18.53 -15.13
CA LYS A 209 3.95 18.33 -16.28
C LYS A 209 2.51 18.19 -15.81
N SER A 210 1.58 18.71 -16.61
CA SER A 210 0.15 18.57 -16.34
C SER A 210 -0.29 17.10 -16.34
N ILE A 211 -1.23 16.79 -15.44
CA ILE A 211 -1.92 15.50 -15.36
C ILE A 211 -3.43 15.63 -15.60
N SER A 212 -3.92 16.81 -16.00
CA SER A 212 -5.34 17.14 -16.07
C SER A 212 -6.15 16.23 -17.01
N GLU A 213 -5.49 15.58 -17.98
CA GLU A 213 -6.11 14.57 -18.84
C GLU A 213 -6.46 13.28 -18.08
N PHE A 214 -5.69 12.95 -17.05
CA PHE A 214 -5.75 11.68 -16.32
C PHE A 214 -6.30 11.79 -14.91
N SER A 215 -6.28 12.99 -14.33
CA SER A 215 -6.62 13.24 -12.94
C SER A 215 -7.33 14.59 -12.78
N PRO A 216 -8.37 14.66 -11.94
CA PRO A 216 -8.99 15.91 -11.53
C PRO A 216 -8.26 16.62 -10.37
N MET A 217 -7.16 16.06 -9.87
CA MET A 217 -6.35 16.69 -8.81
C MET A 217 -5.31 17.62 -9.41
N GLU A 218 -4.97 18.67 -8.68
CA GLU A 218 -3.96 19.65 -9.05
C GLU A 218 -2.85 19.69 -8.01
N PHE A 219 -1.61 19.70 -8.49
CA PHE A 219 -0.44 19.68 -7.62
C PHE A 219 0.49 20.87 -7.86
N SER A 220 0.85 21.56 -6.78
CA SER A 220 1.81 22.65 -6.78
C SER A 220 3.18 22.15 -6.35
N GLN A 221 4.26 22.67 -6.95
CA GLN A 221 5.62 22.35 -6.50
C GLN A 221 5.99 23.10 -5.21
N PRO A 222 6.84 22.52 -4.35
CA PRO A 222 7.33 21.14 -4.41
C PRO A 222 6.26 20.14 -3.92
N VAL A 223 6.14 19.00 -4.60
CA VAL A 223 5.23 17.93 -4.14
C VAL A 223 5.85 17.09 -3.02
N CYS A 224 5.00 16.63 -2.11
CA CYS A 224 5.45 15.77 -1.01
C CYS A 224 6.10 14.49 -1.51
N SER A 225 7.30 14.21 -1.00
CA SER A 225 8.03 12.98 -1.29
C SER A 225 9.01 12.66 -0.18
N LEU A 226 9.39 11.38 -0.08
CA LEU A 226 10.46 10.97 0.82
C LEU A 226 11.80 11.65 0.51
N ALA A 227 12.04 12.04 -0.75
CA ALA A 227 13.29 12.68 -1.17
C ALA A 227 13.49 14.03 -0.47
N LEU A 228 12.40 14.80 -0.26
CA LEU A 228 12.45 16.05 0.51
C LEU A 228 12.89 15.85 1.96
N LEU A 229 12.58 14.68 2.55
CA LEU A 229 12.95 14.34 3.92
C LEU A 229 14.25 13.56 4.02
N TYR A 230 14.91 13.25 2.90
CA TYR A 230 16.13 12.46 2.91
C TYR A 230 17.29 13.12 3.68
N PRO A 231 17.55 14.44 3.57
CA PRO A 231 18.59 15.09 4.38
C PRO A 231 18.34 14.96 5.89
N LYS A 232 17.09 15.13 6.34
CA LYS A 232 16.69 14.91 7.74
C LYS A 232 16.89 13.46 8.16
N PHE A 233 16.55 12.51 7.28
CA PHE A 233 16.81 11.09 7.53
C PHE A 233 18.31 10.80 7.70
N GLN A 234 19.16 11.39 6.85
CA GLN A 234 20.62 11.25 6.97
C GLN A 234 21.14 11.74 8.32
N GLU A 235 20.67 12.91 8.76
CA GLU A 235 21.02 13.46 10.07
C GLU A 235 20.68 12.48 11.21
N ILE A 236 19.44 11.97 11.24
CA ILE A 236 18.99 11.03 12.27
C ILE A 236 19.86 9.76 12.30
N ILE A 237 20.16 9.19 11.13
CA ILE A 237 20.96 7.96 11.03
C ILE A 237 22.42 8.20 11.45
N ARG A 238 23.00 9.38 11.17
CA ARG A 238 24.36 9.73 11.62
C ARG A 238 24.43 9.89 13.14
N GLN A 239 23.43 10.55 13.74
CA GLN A 239 23.43 10.86 15.17
C GLN A 239 23.05 9.68 16.06
N LYS A 240 22.03 8.89 15.69
CA LYS A 240 21.53 7.80 16.56
C LYS A 240 22.46 6.59 16.55
N SER A 241 22.66 5.96 17.71
CA SER A 241 23.36 4.66 17.78
C SER A 241 22.50 3.53 17.18
N PRO A 242 23.11 2.41 16.74
CA PRO A 242 22.35 1.22 16.31
C PRO A 242 21.35 0.73 17.37
N GLU A 243 21.73 0.79 18.65
CA GLU A 243 20.91 0.39 19.79
C GLU A 243 19.65 1.27 19.91
N SER A 244 19.81 2.59 19.71
CA SER A 244 18.67 3.51 19.72
C SER A 244 17.75 3.29 18.52
N LEU A 245 18.32 3.03 17.33
CA LEU A 245 17.52 2.77 16.12
C LEU A 245 16.69 1.50 16.27
N ARG A 246 17.23 0.44 16.89
CA ARG A 246 16.51 -0.83 17.12
C ARG A 246 15.23 -0.72 17.95
N LYS A 247 15.00 0.39 18.66
CA LYS A 247 13.74 0.64 19.38
C LYS A 247 12.58 0.96 18.45
N ILE A 248 12.86 1.44 17.24
CA ILE A 248 11.85 1.82 16.25
C ILE A 248 11.24 0.55 15.65
N TRP A 249 9.90 0.50 15.56
CA TRP A 249 9.11 -0.73 15.30
C TRP A 249 9.62 -1.58 14.13
N LEU A 250 10.03 -0.92 13.04
CA LEU A 250 10.46 -1.56 11.80
C LEU A 250 11.98 -1.74 11.68
N VAL A 251 12.78 -1.30 12.64
CA VAL A 251 14.23 -1.50 12.64
C VAL A 251 14.54 -2.87 13.24
N LYS A 252 14.60 -3.88 12.37
CA LYS A 252 14.84 -5.29 12.71
C LYS A 252 15.85 -5.90 11.75
N GLU A 253 16.43 -7.02 12.15
CA GLU A 253 17.31 -7.85 11.31
C GLU A 253 18.61 -7.14 10.83
N GLY A 254 19.05 -6.10 11.53
CA GLY A 254 20.29 -5.38 11.23
C GLY A 254 20.16 -4.35 10.10
N ILE A 255 18.93 -3.97 9.71
CA ILE A 255 18.69 -2.93 8.70
C ILE A 255 19.31 -1.58 9.09
N GLU A 256 19.45 -1.29 10.40
CA GLU A 256 20.14 -0.10 10.90
C GLU A 256 21.61 -0.04 10.49
N ASN A 257 22.30 -1.18 10.46
CA ASN A 257 23.70 -1.25 10.06
C ASN A 257 23.84 -1.02 8.56
N LEU A 258 22.92 -1.58 7.77
CA LEU A 258 22.84 -1.34 6.34
C LEU A 258 22.59 0.14 6.04
N PHE A 259 21.68 0.78 6.77
CA PHE A 259 21.39 2.21 6.61
C PHE A 259 22.61 3.05 6.95
N LYS A 260 23.24 2.83 8.10
CA LYS A 260 24.48 3.54 8.47
C LYS A 260 25.60 3.38 7.45
N LYS A 261 25.80 2.16 6.92
CA LYS A 261 26.81 1.89 5.90
C LYS A 261 26.63 2.70 4.62
N HIS A 262 25.38 2.96 4.23
CA HIS A 262 25.05 3.60 2.95
C HIS A 262 24.47 5.02 3.09
N ILE A 263 24.44 5.59 4.29
CA ILE A 263 23.73 6.86 4.52
C ILE A 263 24.33 8.06 3.79
N ASP A 264 25.62 8.00 3.44
CA ASP A 264 26.32 9.09 2.76
C ASP A 264 26.08 9.09 1.24
N GLN A 265 25.19 8.25 0.73
CA GLN A 265 24.69 8.38 -0.65
C GLN A 265 24.02 9.76 -0.83
N PRO A 266 24.25 10.43 -1.99
CA PRO A 266 23.92 11.85 -2.17
C PRO A 266 22.41 12.12 -2.21
N ASP A 267 21.63 11.15 -2.67
CA ASP A 267 20.19 11.25 -2.84
C ASP A 267 19.46 9.95 -2.47
N LEU A 268 18.14 10.04 -2.38
CA LEU A 268 17.27 8.93 -2.00
C LEU A 268 17.37 7.76 -2.99
N ASP A 269 17.49 8.01 -4.29
CA ASP A 269 17.48 6.95 -5.30
C ASP A 269 18.78 6.13 -5.24
N SER A 270 19.92 6.81 -5.04
CA SER A 270 21.22 6.20 -4.80
C SER A 270 21.22 5.40 -3.50
N PHE A 271 20.63 5.93 -2.43
CA PHE A 271 20.46 5.21 -1.16
C PHE A 271 19.61 3.95 -1.31
N LEU A 272 18.44 4.06 -1.96
CA LEU A 272 17.56 2.92 -2.20
C LEU A 272 18.25 1.85 -3.04
N SER A 273 18.98 2.24 -4.08
CA SER A 273 19.74 1.31 -4.92
C SER A 273 20.84 0.58 -4.14
N ALA A 274 21.54 1.29 -3.25
CA ALA A 274 22.61 0.73 -2.43
C ALA A 274 22.11 -0.18 -1.28
N THR A 275 20.88 0.04 -0.81
CA THR A 275 20.29 -0.71 0.32
C THR A 275 19.33 -1.81 -0.11
N ASN A 276 18.82 -1.76 -1.34
CA ASN A 276 17.96 -2.79 -1.89
C ASN A 276 18.69 -4.13 -1.99
N SER A 277 18.04 -5.20 -1.54
CA SER A 277 18.61 -6.53 -1.55
C SER A 277 17.51 -7.60 -1.62
N LYS A 278 17.92 -8.86 -1.80
CA LYS A 278 16.99 -10.00 -1.75
C LYS A 278 16.16 -10.03 -0.46
N ARG A 279 16.75 -9.60 0.67
CA ARG A 279 16.12 -9.53 1.99
C ARG A 279 15.27 -8.26 2.16
N TYR A 280 15.78 -7.11 1.75
CA TYR A 280 15.15 -5.81 1.93
C TYR A 280 14.72 -5.21 0.60
N THR A 281 13.41 -5.21 0.35
CA THR A 281 12.82 -4.53 -0.81
C THR A 281 12.77 -3.02 -0.60
N ASN A 282 12.72 -2.25 -1.70
CA ASN A 282 12.52 -0.79 -1.64
C ASN A 282 11.33 -0.38 -0.75
N SER A 283 10.18 -1.05 -0.83
CA SER A 283 9.04 -0.73 0.04
C SER A 283 9.33 -1.03 1.52
N ARG A 284 10.12 -2.06 1.83
CA ARG A 284 10.57 -2.34 3.20
C ARG A 284 11.48 -1.21 3.70
N ILE A 285 12.43 -0.78 2.88
CA ILE A 285 13.36 0.31 3.19
C ILE A 285 12.61 1.62 3.42
N LYS A 286 11.78 2.05 2.45
CA LYS A 286 10.96 3.27 2.52
C LYS A 286 10.06 3.31 3.76
N ARG A 287 9.38 2.20 4.10
CA ARG A 287 8.61 2.11 5.35
C ARG A 287 9.49 2.30 6.58
N THR A 288 10.64 1.62 6.66
CA THR A 288 11.55 1.80 7.79
C THR A 288 12.05 3.25 7.88
N MET A 289 12.31 3.92 6.75
CA MET A 289 12.68 5.33 6.73
C MET A 289 11.60 6.23 7.33
N LEU A 290 10.32 6.02 6.98
CA LEU A 290 9.20 6.77 7.60
C LEU A 290 9.16 6.58 9.12
N TYR A 291 9.26 5.33 9.57
CA TYR A 291 9.25 5.03 11.00
C TYR A 291 10.41 5.68 11.74
N ILE A 292 11.57 5.82 11.09
CA ILE A 292 12.73 6.52 11.66
C ILE A 292 12.53 8.03 11.68
N LEU A 293 12.07 8.61 10.57
CA LEU A 293 11.80 10.05 10.42
C LEU A 293 10.83 10.59 11.48
N PHE A 294 9.84 9.78 11.84
CA PHE A 294 8.80 10.13 12.81
C PHE A 294 8.97 9.45 14.18
N ASN A 295 10.11 8.79 14.42
CA ASN A 295 10.44 8.12 15.68
C ASN A 295 9.34 7.17 16.20
N ILE A 296 8.84 6.30 15.33
CA ILE A 296 7.69 5.44 15.61
C ILE A 296 8.17 4.12 16.24
N GLU A 297 8.11 4.05 17.57
CA GLU A 297 8.40 2.82 18.33
C GLU A 297 7.18 1.88 18.38
N ASP A 298 5.97 2.46 18.43
CA ASP A 298 4.70 1.74 18.47
C ASP A 298 3.71 2.40 17.48
N PRO A 299 3.41 1.76 16.33
CA PRO A 299 2.57 2.37 15.31
C PRO A 299 1.10 2.52 15.74
N SER A 300 0.64 1.77 16.75
CA SER A 300 -0.72 1.91 17.29
C SER A 300 -0.93 3.23 18.05
N LYS A 301 0.17 3.85 18.49
CA LYS A 301 0.18 5.13 19.22
C LYS A 301 0.55 6.31 18.34
N PHE A 302 0.85 6.08 17.07
CA PHE A 302 1.26 7.13 16.16
C PHE A 302 0.03 7.82 15.54
N ASP A 303 -0.17 9.09 15.88
CA ASP A 303 -1.19 9.92 15.27
C ASP A 303 -0.63 10.65 14.05
N GLU A 304 -0.84 10.08 12.86
CA GLU A 304 -0.43 10.68 11.59
C GLU A 304 -1.13 12.02 11.27
N THR A 305 -2.19 12.40 11.98
CA THR A 305 -2.86 13.71 11.79
C THR A 305 -2.04 14.87 12.34
N THR A 306 -1.14 14.58 13.28
CA THR A 306 -0.21 15.57 13.87
C THR A 306 0.96 15.89 12.94
N VAL A 307 1.17 15.09 11.89
CA VAL A 307 2.19 15.37 10.88
C VAL A 307 1.68 16.47 9.96
N ASP A 308 2.32 17.63 10.03
CA ASP A 308 2.14 18.72 9.07
C ASP A 308 3.41 18.86 8.23
N LEU A 309 3.28 18.63 6.93
CA LEU A 309 4.36 18.86 5.96
C LEU A 309 3.95 20.03 5.08
N ASP A 310 4.82 21.04 4.96
CA ASP A 310 4.52 22.24 4.18
C ASP A 310 4.12 21.95 2.72
N CYS A 311 4.68 20.87 2.15
CA CYS A 311 4.35 20.42 0.80
C CYS A 311 2.88 19.99 0.63
N TRP A 312 2.12 19.69 1.70
CA TRP A 312 0.68 19.38 1.61
C TRP A 312 -0.21 20.61 1.56
N LYS A 313 0.26 21.77 2.02
CA LYS A 313 -0.56 22.99 2.15
C LYS A 313 -1.05 23.53 0.82
N ASN A 314 -0.38 23.16 -0.27
CA ASN A 314 -0.61 23.71 -1.61
C ASN A 314 -1.25 22.69 -2.59
N GLN A 315 -1.80 21.58 -2.10
CA GLN A 315 -2.31 20.47 -2.93
C GLN A 315 -3.84 20.40 -2.86
N ASN A 316 -4.51 20.41 -4.02
CA ASN A 316 -5.96 20.51 -4.15
C ASN A 316 -6.58 19.38 -4.98
#